data_AF-A0A1S1Q8T1-F1
#
_entry.id   AF-A0A1S1Q8T1-F1
#
_cell.length_a   1.000
_cell.length_b   1.000
_cell.length_c   1.000
_cell.angle_alpha   90.00
_cell.angle_beta   90.00
_cell.angle_gamma   90.00
#
_symmetry.space_group_name_H-M   'P 1'
#
loop_
_entity.id
_entity.type
_entity.pdbx_description
1 polymer ?
#
loop_
_entity_poly.entity_id
_entity_poly.type
_entity_poly.pdbx_seq_one_letter_code
_entity_poly.pdbx_strand_id
1 'polypeptide(L)'
;MELVSNASLLTRRLPVLGRQANLGKVSLWLTWHEGQMSLKTFIAAAAVAQDVYGCFVVVNTLLFTPADTDAARRVKAAADDAGLRFNLDLGYDPSAPSDTFTHADDLARAVPLLGAGNVVDAVRAAGGDAALTQVALTGLTAPEGLPCRAGHDYVFIDIHGQVYRCSRYSVLDRERYGNALDPDFDLTLRPQTWAPCGAATGCCNKEDFLNLQAAEPLRERDVPSLGWTDA
;
A
#
# COMPACT_ATOMS: atom_id res chain seq x y z
N MET A 1 14.39 -1.29 -3.78
CA MET A 1 13.43 -0.36 -4.43
C MET A 1 12.12 -1.11 -4.58
N GLU A 2 11.00 -0.49 -4.27
CA GLU A 2 9.68 -1.13 -4.34
C GLU A 2 8.84 -0.45 -5.42
N LEU A 3 8.15 -1.24 -6.24
CA LEU A 3 7.30 -0.76 -7.31
C LEU A 3 5.93 -1.43 -7.20
N VAL A 4 4.87 -0.62 -7.31
CA VAL A 4 3.49 -1.10 -7.40
C VAL A 4 3.08 -1.14 -8.87
N SER A 5 2.43 -2.23 -9.29
CA SER A 5 1.99 -2.39 -10.69
C SER A 5 0.79 -3.32 -10.80
N ASN A 6 0.08 -3.27 -11.93
CA ASN A 6 -0.98 -4.23 -12.27
C ASN A 6 -0.48 -5.40 -13.13
N ALA A 7 0.84 -5.60 -13.18
CA ALA A 7 1.55 -6.63 -13.95
C ALA A 7 1.43 -6.57 -15.49
N SER A 8 0.57 -5.73 -16.07
CA SER A 8 0.22 -5.74 -17.51
C SER A 8 1.38 -5.55 -18.49
N LEU A 9 2.46 -4.90 -18.04
CA LEU A 9 3.62 -4.59 -18.88
C LEU A 9 4.92 -5.26 -18.42
N LEU A 10 4.89 -6.13 -17.41
CA LEU A 10 6.13 -6.69 -16.83
C LEU A 10 6.98 -7.42 -17.86
N THR A 11 6.36 -8.29 -18.67
CA THR A 11 7.06 -9.08 -19.70
C THR A 11 7.72 -8.21 -20.77
N ARG A 12 7.24 -6.98 -20.97
CA ARG A 12 7.82 -6.00 -21.90
C ARG A 12 8.83 -5.06 -21.24
N ARG A 13 8.64 -4.70 -19.96
CA ARG A 13 9.41 -3.66 -19.28
C ARG A 13 10.58 -4.18 -18.46
N LEU A 14 10.46 -5.35 -17.82
CA LEU A 14 11.56 -5.96 -17.08
C LEU A 14 12.80 -6.24 -17.95
N PRO A 15 12.70 -6.75 -19.20
CA PRO A 15 13.88 -6.91 -20.06
C PRO A 15 14.62 -5.60 -20.35
N VAL A 16 13.89 -4.47 -20.37
CA VAL A 16 14.48 -3.15 -20.61
C VAL A 16 15.16 -2.65 -19.34
N LEU A 17 14.47 -2.72 -18.20
CA LEU A 17 15.01 -2.31 -16.90
C LEU A 17 16.23 -3.14 -16.49
N GLY A 18 16.21 -4.45 -16.75
CA GLY A 18 17.31 -5.37 -16.42
C GLY A 18 18.62 -5.09 -17.15
N ARG A 19 18.60 -4.26 -18.21
CA ARG A 19 19.84 -3.79 -18.87
C ARG A 19 20.62 -2.78 -18.03
N GLN A 20 19.94 -2.11 -17.09
CA GLN A 20 20.48 -0.96 -16.36
C GLN A 20 20.36 -1.12 -14.83
N ALA A 21 19.56 -2.07 -14.35
CA ALA A 21 19.30 -2.28 -12.93
C ALA A 21 19.51 -3.75 -12.53
N ASN A 22 19.93 -3.95 -11.28
CA ASN A 22 19.90 -5.27 -10.65
C ASN A 22 18.46 -5.55 -10.17
N LEU A 23 17.70 -6.29 -10.99
CA LEU A 23 16.30 -6.62 -10.71
C LEU A 23 16.13 -7.50 -9.46
N GLY A 24 17.16 -8.22 -9.04
CA GLY A 24 17.17 -8.94 -7.76
C GLY A 24 17.08 -8.05 -6.51
N LYS A 25 17.23 -6.73 -6.67
CA LYS A 25 17.04 -5.72 -5.60
C LYS A 25 15.72 -4.95 -5.73
N VAL A 26 14.85 -5.40 -6.62
CA VAL A 26 13.54 -4.81 -6.89
C VAL A 26 12.46 -5.67 -6.27
N SER A 27 11.59 -5.02 -5.52
CA SER A 27 10.38 -5.60 -4.95
C SER A 27 9.19 -5.14 -5.76
N LEU A 28 8.36 -6.07 -6.23
CA LEU A 28 7.19 -5.82 -7.04
C LEU A 28 5.94 -6.18 -6.26
N TRP A 29 5.11 -5.17 -6.01
CA TRP A 29 3.78 -5.31 -5.44
C TRP A 29 2.78 -5.29 -6.58
N LEU A 30 2.29 -6.46 -6.95
CA LEU A 30 1.47 -6.65 -8.13
C LEU A 30 0.02 -6.77 -7.70
N THR A 31 -0.80 -5.76 -7.98
CA THR A 31 -2.23 -5.80 -7.62
C THR A 31 -3.05 -6.36 -8.76
N TRP A 32 -3.82 -7.41 -8.47
CA TRP A 32 -4.79 -7.98 -9.41
C TRP A 32 -6.21 -7.46 -9.13
N HIS A 33 -6.94 -7.19 -10.20
CA HIS A 33 -8.36 -6.86 -10.17
C HIS A 33 -9.13 -7.74 -11.16
N GLU A 34 -10.31 -8.20 -10.73
CA GLU A 34 -11.24 -8.95 -11.59
C GLU A 34 -11.58 -8.10 -12.83
N GLY A 35 -11.61 -8.74 -14.00
CA GLY A 35 -11.92 -8.07 -15.27
C GLY A 35 -10.77 -7.27 -15.90
N GLN A 36 -9.68 -6.96 -15.19
CA GLN A 36 -8.54 -6.24 -15.79
C GLN A 36 -7.70 -7.17 -16.68
N MET A 37 -7.41 -8.37 -16.18
CA MET A 37 -6.79 -9.45 -16.93
C MET A 37 -7.09 -10.78 -16.25
N SER A 38 -6.97 -11.89 -16.99
CA SER A 38 -7.18 -13.20 -16.37
C SER A 38 -6.14 -13.48 -15.28
N LEU A 39 -6.58 -14.10 -14.19
CA LEU A 39 -5.72 -14.47 -13.07
C LEU A 39 -4.53 -15.33 -13.53
N LYS A 40 -4.75 -16.26 -14.47
CA LYS A 40 -3.69 -17.09 -15.04
C LYS A 40 -2.60 -16.26 -15.71
N THR A 41 -2.96 -15.26 -16.52
CA THR A 41 -1.99 -14.39 -17.20
C THR A 41 -1.24 -13.52 -16.19
N PHE A 42 -1.96 -13.02 -15.19
CA PHE A 42 -1.38 -12.22 -14.11
C PHE A 42 -0.31 -13.00 -13.33
N ILE A 43 -0.66 -14.20 -12.84
CA ILE A 43 0.26 -15.06 -12.07
C ILE A 43 1.45 -15.49 -12.92
N ALA A 44 1.25 -15.82 -14.19
CA ALA A 44 2.36 -16.15 -15.08
C ALA A 44 3.35 -14.97 -15.25
N ALA A 45 2.86 -13.73 -15.35
CA ALA A 45 3.71 -12.56 -15.43
C ALA A 45 4.47 -12.30 -14.12
N ALA A 46 3.81 -12.50 -12.97
CA ALA A 46 4.40 -12.39 -11.65
C ALA A 46 5.50 -13.44 -11.43
N ALA A 47 5.24 -14.70 -11.78
CA ALA A 47 6.21 -15.79 -11.70
C ALA A 47 7.44 -15.52 -12.57
N VAL A 48 7.26 -15.04 -13.81
CA VAL A 48 8.39 -14.64 -14.67
C VAL A 48 9.25 -13.56 -14.00
N ALA A 49 8.63 -12.59 -13.32
CA ALA A 49 9.38 -11.54 -12.62
C ALA A 49 10.24 -12.12 -11.48
N GLN A 50 9.73 -13.09 -10.73
CA GLN A 50 10.46 -13.78 -9.67
C GLN A 50 11.54 -14.71 -10.25
N ASP A 51 11.15 -15.67 -11.08
CA ASP A 51 12.00 -16.80 -11.46
C ASP A 51 13.08 -16.42 -12.47
N VAL A 52 12.77 -15.51 -13.41
CA VAL A 52 13.70 -15.13 -14.48
C VAL A 52 14.53 -13.92 -14.09
N TYR A 53 13.94 -12.96 -13.38
CA TYR A 53 14.59 -11.69 -13.06
C TYR A 53 15.02 -11.55 -11.60
N GLY A 54 14.66 -12.53 -10.75
CA GLY A 54 15.05 -12.54 -9.33
C GLY A 54 14.33 -11.50 -8.48
N CYS A 55 13.29 -10.84 -9.01
CA CYS A 55 12.54 -9.84 -8.24
C CYS A 55 11.92 -10.48 -7.00
N PHE A 56 11.85 -9.73 -5.90
CA PHE A 56 10.94 -10.08 -4.81
C PHE A 56 9.51 -9.74 -5.25
N VAL A 57 8.61 -10.71 -5.31
CA VAL A 57 7.25 -10.49 -5.85
C VAL A 57 6.20 -10.78 -4.80
N VAL A 58 5.27 -9.83 -4.62
CA VAL A 58 4.04 -9.98 -3.83
C VAL A 58 2.85 -9.80 -4.74
N VAL A 59 1.98 -10.80 -4.76
CA VAL A 59 0.64 -10.74 -5.35
C VAL A 59 -0.30 -10.08 -4.35
N ASN A 60 -0.79 -8.91 -4.70
CA ASN A 60 -1.74 -8.14 -3.92
C ASN A 60 -3.15 -8.28 -4.51
N THR A 61 -4.16 -8.29 -3.65
CA THR A 61 -5.56 -8.10 -4.04
C THR A 61 -6.25 -7.17 -3.05
N LEU A 62 -7.33 -6.54 -3.49
CA LEU A 62 -8.09 -5.61 -2.65
C LEU A 62 -9.46 -6.21 -2.29
N LEU A 63 -9.87 -6.04 -1.03
CA LEU A 63 -11.19 -6.46 -0.56
C LEU A 63 -12.11 -5.25 -0.46
N PHE A 64 -13.06 -5.11 -1.40
CA PHE A 64 -14.03 -4.01 -1.39
C PHE A 64 -15.27 -4.37 -0.57
N THR A 65 -15.74 -5.61 -0.68
CA THR A 65 -16.93 -6.12 0.00
C THR A 65 -16.71 -7.55 0.47
N PRO A 66 -17.54 -8.07 1.41
CA PRO A 66 -17.44 -9.47 1.80
C PRO A 66 -17.68 -10.46 0.66
N ALA A 67 -18.41 -10.06 -0.40
CA ALA A 67 -18.65 -10.90 -1.56
C ALA A 67 -17.36 -11.21 -2.37
N ASP A 68 -16.33 -10.37 -2.22
CA ASP A 68 -15.05 -10.53 -2.92
C ASP A 68 -14.14 -11.57 -2.25
N THR A 69 -14.53 -12.09 -1.08
CA THR A 69 -13.75 -13.06 -0.29
C THR A 69 -13.35 -14.28 -1.11
N ASP A 70 -14.26 -14.83 -1.92
CA ASP A 70 -13.95 -16.00 -2.74
C ASP A 70 -12.98 -15.67 -3.88
N ALA A 71 -13.03 -14.46 -4.43
CA ALA A 71 -12.05 -14.00 -5.41
C ALA A 71 -10.67 -13.87 -4.75
N ALA A 72 -10.58 -13.23 -3.58
CA ALA A 72 -9.34 -13.09 -2.84
C ALA A 72 -8.71 -14.46 -2.51
N ARG A 73 -9.51 -15.45 -2.07
CA ARG A 73 -9.03 -16.82 -1.83
C ARG A 73 -8.50 -17.51 -3.08
N ARG A 74 -9.16 -17.32 -4.24
CA ARG A 74 -8.67 -17.85 -5.52
C ARG A 74 -7.32 -17.25 -5.91
N VAL A 75 -7.16 -15.93 -5.71
CA VAL A 75 -5.89 -15.24 -5.99
C VAL A 75 -4.80 -15.76 -5.07
N LYS A 76 -5.09 -15.89 -3.77
CA LYS A 76 -4.16 -16.47 -2.80
C LYS A 76 -3.71 -17.87 -3.22
N ALA A 77 -4.65 -18.77 -3.49
CA ALA A 77 -4.33 -20.13 -3.91
C ALA A 77 -3.44 -20.16 -5.17
N ALA A 78 -3.75 -19.31 -6.15
CA ALA A 78 -2.94 -19.23 -7.37
C ALA A 78 -1.54 -18.63 -7.14
N ALA A 79 -1.38 -17.72 -6.17
CA ALA A 79 -0.08 -17.22 -5.76
C ALA A 79 0.72 -18.30 -5.03
N ASP A 80 0.09 -19.00 -4.06
CA ASP A 80 0.70 -20.11 -3.31
C ASP A 80 1.17 -21.23 -4.26
N ASP A 81 0.33 -21.65 -5.21
CA ASP A 81 0.65 -22.67 -6.22
C ASP A 81 1.84 -22.28 -7.11
N ALA A 82 2.07 -20.99 -7.30
CA ALA A 82 3.18 -20.44 -8.07
C ALA A 82 4.42 -20.12 -7.21
N GLY A 83 4.41 -20.40 -5.90
CA GLY A 83 5.49 -20.04 -4.98
C GLY A 83 5.68 -18.53 -4.85
N LEU A 84 4.59 -17.77 -5.00
CA LEU A 84 4.56 -16.31 -4.85
C LEU A 84 3.97 -15.93 -3.50
N ARG A 85 4.37 -14.77 -3.00
CA ARG A 85 3.82 -14.19 -1.77
C ARG A 85 2.46 -13.56 -2.03
N PHE A 86 1.58 -13.58 -1.03
CA PHE A 86 0.24 -13.01 -1.13
C PHE A 86 0.00 -11.94 -0.06
N ASN A 87 -0.63 -10.83 -0.45
CA ASN A 87 -1.13 -9.79 0.43
C ASN A 87 -2.58 -9.43 0.08
N LEU A 88 -3.35 -9.05 1.10
CA LEU A 88 -4.71 -8.56 0.97
C LEU A 88 -4.83 -7.20 1.66
N ASP A 89 -5.14 -6.16 0.88
CA ASP A 89 -5.43 -4.83 1.42
C ASP A 89 -6.93 -4.50 1.32
N LEU A 90 -7.33 -3.41 1.99
CA LEU A 90 -8.68 -2.86 1.85
C LEU A 90 -8.87 -2.23 0.47
N GLY A 91 -10.04 -2.44 -0.14
CA GLY A 91 -10.43 -1.78 -1.37
C GLY A 91 -10.93 -0.37 -1.12
N TYR A 92 -10.42 0.58 -1.90
CA TYR A 92 -10.82 1.99 -1.86
C TYR A 92 -11.59 2.35 -3.12
N ASP A 93 -12.78 2.93 -2.98
CA ASP A 93 -13.58 3.44 -4.09
C ASP A 93 -12.85 4.64 -4.72
N PRO A 94 -12.37 4.54 -5.98
CA PRO A 94 -11.65 5.64 -6.63
C PRO A 94 -12.55 6.82 -6.97
N SER A 95 -13.88 6.66 -6.91
CA SER A 95 -14.86 7.72 -7.12
C SER A 95 -15.21 8.48 -5.84
N ALA A 96 -14.78 7.99 -4.67
CA ALA A 96 -14.96 8.69 -3.40
C ALA A 96 -13.86 9.77 -3.22
N PRO A 97 -14.23 11.06 -3.06
CA PRO A 97 -13.25 12.13 -2.95
C PRO A 97 -12.48 12.02 -1.63
N SER A 98 -11.16 11.80 -1.71
CA SER A 98 -10.33 11.62 -0.51
C SER A 98 -10.13 12.89 0.32
N ASP A 99 -10.27 14.06 -0.30
CA ASP A 99 -10.28 15.38 0.32
C ASP A 99 -11.50 15.60 1.23
N THR A 100 -12.61 14.90 0.95
CA THR A 100 -13.85 15.01 1.75
C THR A 100 -13.89 14.10 2.98
N PHE A 101 -12.84 13.35 3.28
CA PHE A 101 -12.78 12.53 4.51
C PHE A 101 -12.62 13.43 5.74
N THR A 102 -13.72 14.04 6.19
CA THR A 102 -13.77 14.86 7.41
C THR A 102 -14.54 14.18 8.53
N HIS A 103 -15.39 13.19 8.19
CA HIS A 103 -16.20 12.43 9.15
C HIS A 103 -16.16 10.92 8.89
N ALA A 104 -16.50 10.13 9.93
CA ALA A 104 -16.49 8.68 9.86
C ALA A 104 -17.48 8.10 8.83
N ASP A 105 -18.62 8.77 8.63
CA ASP A 105 -19.64 8.34 7.65
C ASP A 105 -19.15 8.46 6.20
N ASP A 106 -18.22 9.37 5.92
CA ASP A 106 -17.59 9.51 4.60
C ASP A 106 -16.59 8.37 4.33
N LEU A 107 -16.00 7.78 5.38
CA LEU A 107 -15.04 6.70 5.24
C LEU A 107 -15.68 5.43 4.71
N ALA A 108 -16.93 5.12 5.07
CA ALA A 108 -17.63 3.94 4.55
C ALA A 108 -17.97 4.06 3.06
N ARG A 109 -18.05 5.29 2.52
CA ARG A 109 -18.14 5.51 1.07
C ARG A 109 -16.80 5.23 0.39
N ALA A 110 -15.70 5.60 1.04
CA ALA A 110 -14.36 5.40 0.53
C ALA A 110 -13.87 3.96 0.62
N VAL A 111 -14.21 3.29 1.71
CA VAL A 111 -13.84 1.91 2.00
C VAL A 111 -15.14 1.14 2.22
N PRO A 112 -15.74 0.60 1.15
CA PRO A 112 -17.08 0.01 1.22
C PRO A 112 -17.20 -1.11 2.26
N LEU A 113 -16.10 -1.80 2.54
CA LEU A 113 -16.04 -2.88 3.53
C LEU A 113 -16.40 -2.42 4.94
N LEU A 114 -16.16 -1.15 5.29
CA LEU A 114 -16.55 -0.58 6.60
C LEU A 114 -18.07 -0.64 6.83
N GLY A 115 -18.87 -0.53 5.77
CA GLY A 115 -20.32 -0.61 5.84
C GLY A 115 -20.86 -2.04 6.02
N ALA A 116 -20.00 -3.05 5.90
CA ALA A 116 -20.41 -4.46 5.87
C ALA A 116 -20.30 -5.18 7.23
N GLY A 117 -19.87 -4.50 8.29
CA GLY A 117 -19.75 -5.05 9.64
C GLY A 117 -18.32 -5.29 10.08
N ASN A 118 -17.99 -6.48 10.60
CA ASN A 118 -16.67 -6.77 11.14
C ASN A 118 -15.62 -6.96 10.04
N VAL A 119 -14.94 -5.86 9.69
CA VAL A 119 -13.90 -5.79 8.64
C VAL A 119 -12.75 -6.75 8.91
N VAL A 120 -12.28 -6.85 10.16
CA VAL A 120 -11.13 -7.69 10.51
C VAL A 120 -11.44 -9.16 10.29
N ASP A 121 -12.66 -9.60 10.61
CA ASP A 121 -13.09 -10.98 10.38
C ASP A 121 -13.24 -11.27 8.88
N ALA A 122 -13.76 -10.32 8.10
CA ALA A 122 -13.86 -10.46 6.65
C ALA A 122 -12.47 -10.60 6.00
N VAL A 123 -11.52 -9.74 6.36
CA VAL A 123 -10.13 -9.81 5.87
C VAL A 123 -9.47 -11.12 6.29
N ARG A 124 -9.62 -11.54 7.55
CA ARG A 124 -9.09 -12.84 8.03
C ARG A 124 -9.69 -14.01 7.25
N ALA A 125 -11.00 -13.99 7.02
CA ALA A 125 -11.68 -15.04 6.26
C ALA A 125 -11.23 -15.09 4.78
N ALA A 126 -10.77 -13.97 4.23
CA ALA A 126 -10.20 -13.86 2.90
C ALA A 126 -8.68 -14.18 2.85
N GLY A 127 -8.05 -14.45 3.99
CA GLY A 127 -6.63 -14.81 4.10
C GLY A 127 -5.68 -13.62 4.26
N GLY A 128 -6.18 -12.47 4.69
CA GLY A 128 -5.36 -11.29 5.00
C GLY A 128 -4.94 -11.20 6.48
N ASP A 129 -4.02 -10.28 6.76
CA ASP A 129 -3.46 -10.03 8.08
C ASP A 129 -4.39 -9.15 8.94
N ALA A 130 -4.87 -9.73 10.04
CA ALA A 130 -5.76 -9.04 10.97
C ALA A 130 -5.08 -7.92 11.77
N ALA A 131 -3.81 -8.10 12.17
CA ALA A 131 -3.08 -7.09 12.95
C ALA A 131 -2.75 -5.88 12.08
N LEU A 132 -2.32 -6.12 10.83
CA LEU A 132 -2.10 -5.06 9.85
C LEU A 132 -3.40 -4.33 9.51
N THR A 133 -4.50 -5.07 9.33
CA THR A 133 -5.83 -4.49 9.10
C THR A 133 -6.26 -3.60 10.26
N GLN A 134 -5.99 -4.01 11.50
CA GLN A 134 -6.32 -3.20 12.68
C GLN A 134 -5.58 -1.86 12.66
N VAL A 135 -4.29 -1.86 12.28
CA VAL A 135 -3.50 -0.63 12.14
C VAL A 135 -4.01 0.24 11.00
N ALA A 136 -4.35 -0.36 9.86
CA ALA A 136 -4.94 0.34 8.72
C ALA A 136 -6.25 1.04 9.13
N LEU A 137 -7.13 0.34 9.85
CA LEU A 137 -8.39 0.91 10.37
C LEU A 137 -8.15 2.04 11.36
N THR A 138 -7.18 1.88 12.27
CA THR A 138 -6.79 2.95 13.21
C THR A 138 -6.29 4.19 12.47
N GLY A 139 -5.40 4.02 11.49
CA GLY A 139 -4.91 5.13 10.67
C GLY A 139 -6.00 5.77 9.81
N LEU A 140 -6.95 4.98 9.31
CA LEU A 140 -8.04 5.48 8.50
C LEU A 140 -9.04 6.31 9.32
N THR A 141 -9.40 5.83 10.51
CA THR A 141 -10.54 6.35 11.28
C THR A 141 -10.20 7.38 12.34
N ALA A 142 -9.04 7.25 13.00
CA ALA A 142 -8.65 8.15 14.09
C ALA A 142 -7.11 8.24 14.26
N PRO A 143 -6.36 8.70 13.24
CA PRO A 143 -4.92 8.88 13.35
C PRO A 143 -4.53 10.09 14.22
N GLU A 144 -5.43 11.02 14.51
CA GLU A 144 -5.10 12.26 15.22
C GLU A 144 -4.47 12.00 16.59
N GLY A 145 -3.39 12.72 16.89
CA GLY A 145 -2.63 12.56 18.12
C GLY A 145 -1.76 11.30 18.18
N LEU A 146 -1.97 10.31 17.31
CA LEU A 146 -1.17 9.08 17.32
C LEU A 146 0.29 9.39 16.94
N PRO A 147 1.27 8.76 17.61
CA PRO A 147 2.66 8.91 17.26
C PRO A 147 2.92 8.36 15.84
N CYS A 148 3.44 9.22 14.97
CA CYS A 148 3.72 8.92 13.57
C CYS A 148 5.12 9.41 13.19
N ARG A 149 5.87 8.61 12.43
CA ARG A 149 7.21 8.96 11.94
C ARG A 149 7.27 9.58 10.55
N ALA A 150 6.13 9.71 9.88
CA ALA A 150 6.06 10.44 8.62
C ALA A 150 6.64 11.85 8.77
N GLY A 151 7.53 12.22 7.84
CA GLY A 151 8.31 13.44 7.87
C GLY A 151 9.66 13.35 8.60
N HIS A 152 9.99 12.23 9.24
CA HIS A 152 11.32 11.99 9.86
C HIS A 152 12.23 11.16 8.95
N ASP A 153 11.79 9.96 8.57
CA ASP A 153 12.51 9.01 7.71
C ASP A 153 11.67 8.57 6.50
N TYR A 154 10.52 9.21 6.30
CA TYR A 154 9.57 8.98 5.22
C TYR A 154 9.01 10.31 4.73
N VAL A 155 8.89 10.46 3.42
CA VAL A 155 8.21 11.58 2.75
C VAL A 155 7.41 11.06 1.57
N PHE A 156 6.37 11.80 1.20
CA PHE A 156 5.59 11.58 0.00
C PHE A 156 5.88 12.68 -1.01
N ILE A 157 6.10 12.28 -2.27
CA ILE A 157 6.28 13.19 -3.39
C ILE A 157 5.17 12.90 -4.38
N ASP A 158 4.34 13.89 -4.69
CA ASP A 158 3.26 13.73 -5.66
C ASP A 158 3.76 13.74 -7.11
N ILE A 159 2.84 13.53 -8.06
CA ILE A 159 3.16 13.49 -9.49
C ILE A 159 3.63 14.84 -10.06
N HIS A 160 3.46 15.93 -9.32
CA HIS A 160 3.91 17.28 -9.68
C HIS A 160 5.23 17.64 -8.98
N GLY A 161 5.82 16.72 -8.22
CA GLY A 161 7.04 16.92 -7.46
C GLY A 161 6.84 17.59 -6.10
N GLN A 162 5.60 17.87 -5.69
CA GLN A 162 5.35 18.50 -4.38
C GLN A 162 5.65 17.52 -3.26
N VAL A 163 6.42 17.97 -2.28
CA VAL A 163 6.91 17.14 -1.18
C VAL A 163 6.11 17.42 0.08
N TYR A 164 5.59 16.36 0.68
CA TYR A 164 4.85 16.36 1.95
C TYR A 164 5.40 15.27 2.87
N ARG A 165 5.04 15.30 4.15
CA ARG A 165 5.40 14.21 5.07
C ARG A 165 4.77 12.86 4.72
N CYS A 166 3.54 12.87 4.18
CA CYS A 166 2.82 11.68 3.75
C CYS A 166 1.71 12.06 2.76
N SER A 167 1.10 11.08 2.11
CA SER A 167 0.07 11.31 1.09
C SER A 167 -1.18 11.99 1.66
N ARG A 168 -1.56 11.70 2.91
CA ARG A 168 -2.70 12.38 3.54
C ARG A 168 -2.46 13.88 3.71
N TYR A 169 -1.22 14.29 3.98
CA TYR A 169 -0.86 15.71 4.08
C TYR A 169 -0.85 16.41 2.73
N SER A 170 -0.54 15.68 1.66
CA SER A 170 -0.71 16.15 0.29
C SER A 170 -2.18 16.42 -0.03
N VAL A 171 -3.08 15.47 0.27
CA VAL A 171 -4.53 15.64 0.03
C VAL A 171 -5.11 16.82 0.80
N LEU A 172 -4.63 17.05 2.03
CA LEU A 172 -5.08 18.16 2.86
C LEU A 172 -4.41 19.51 2.52
N ASP A 173 -3.43 19.51 1.62
CA ASP A 173 -2.55 20.66 1.33
C ASP A 173 -1.98 21.31 2.60
N ARG A 174 -1.39 20.49 3.48
CA ARG A 174 -0.86 20.92 4.78
C ARG A 174 0.63 20.67 4.87
N GLU A 175 1.35 21.65 5.41
CA GLU A 175 2.77 21.52 5.78
C GLU A 175 3.65 20.99 4.62
N ARG A 176 3.47 21.57 3.42
CA ARG A 176 4.29 21.29 2.24
C ARG A 176 5.76 21.65 2.50
N TYR A 177 6.68 20.74 2.18
CA TYR A 177 8.13 20.95 2.32
C TYR A 177 8.75 21.70 1.14
N GLY A 178 8.14 21.63 -0.05
CA GLY A 178 8.64 22.29 -1.26
C GLY A 178 8.32 21.46 -2.51
N ASN A 179 9.09 21.66 -3.58
CA ASN A 179 9.00 20.85 -4.80
C ASN A 179 10.36 20.24 -5.14
N ALA A 180 10.43 18.92 -5.31
CA ALA A 180 11.66 18.18 -5.60
C ALA A 180 12.28 18.48 -6.98
N LEU A 181 11.56 19.20 -7.84
CA LEU A 181 12.01 19.63 -9.15
C LEU A 181 12.63 21.05 -9.12
N ASP A 182 12.51 21.77 -8.01
CA ASP A 182 13.12 23.09 -7.86
C ASP A 182 14.64 22.95 -7.69
N PRO A 183 15.48 23.72 -8.42
CA PRO A 183 16.94 23.58 -8.39
C PRO A 183 17.59 23.80 -7.02
N ASP A 184 16.93 24.57 -6.15
CA ASP A 184 17.35 24.95 -4.81
C ASP A 184 16.54 24.25 -3.71
N PHE A 185 15.79 23.22 -4.05
CA PHE A 185 15.04 22.43 -3.07
C PHE A 185 15.97 21.77 -2.05
N ASP A 186 15.75 22.10 -0.77
CA ASP A 186 16.43 21.50 0.36
C ASP A 186 15.41 20.85 1.30
N LEU A 187 15.53 19.53 1.48
CA LEU A 187 14.59 18.76 2.28
C LEU A 187 14.97 18.81 3.77
N THR A 188 14.26 19.62 4.54
CA THR A 188 14.39 19.64 6.00
C THR A 188 13.39 18.68 6.65
N LEU A 189 13.89 17.52 7.08
CA LEU A 189 13.10 16.51 7.79
C LEU A 189 12.90 16.89 9.26
N ARG A 190 11.82 16.37 9.86
CA ARG A 190 11.54 16.55 11.28
C ARG A 190 12.59 15.81 12.13
N PRO A 191 13.15 16.44 13.18
CA PRO A 191 14.16 15.80 14.00
C PRO A 191 13.59 14.71 14.92
N GLN A 192 12.33 14.82 15.35
CA GLN A 192 11.68 13.80 16.19
C GLN A 192 11.23 12.61 15.35
N THR A 193 11.68 11.41 15.74
CA THR A 193 11.23 10.15 15.14
C THR A 193 9.72 10.01 15.28
N TRP A 194 9.16 10.18 16.47
CA TRP A 194 7.73 10.07 16.72
C TRP A 194 7.15 11.43 17.10
N ALA A 195 6.15 11.89 16.35
CA ALA A 195 5.39 13.10 16.69
C ALA A 195 3.89 12.84 16.47
N PRO A 196 3.00 13.55 17.18
CA PRO A 196 1.57 13.37 17.01
C PRO A 196 1.14 13.72 15.59
N CYS A 197 0.33 12.85 14.98
CA CYS A 197 -0.32 13.15 13.71
C CYS A 197 -1.38 14.23 13.89
N GLY A 198 -1.45 15.20 12.97
CA GLY A 198 -2.46 16.27 12.98
C GLY A 198 -3.58 16.07 11.96
N ALA A 199 -3.66 14.91 11.31
CA ALA A 199 -4.78 14.56 10.44
C ALA A 199 -5.89 13.91 11.28
N ALA A 200 -7.13 14.36 11.10
CA ALA A 200 -8.28 13.83 11.84
C ALA A 200 -8.61 12.38 11.44
N THR A 201 -8.56 12.09 10.14
CA THR A 201 -8.90 10.81 9.49
C THR A 201 -8.15 10.68 8.14
N GLY A 202 -8.33 9.55 7.46
CA GLY A 202 -8.00 9.40 6.03
C GLY A 202 -6.57 8.94 5.73
N CYS A 203 -5.89 8.26 6.66
CA CYS A 203 -4.62 7.58 6.34
C CYS A 203 -4.91 6.31 5.52
N CYS A 204 -5.10 6.47 4.21
CA CYS A 204 -5.57 5.41 3.32
C CYS A 204 -4.46 4.58 2.68
N ASN A 205 -3.26 5.14 2.56
CA ASN A 205 -2.15 4.46 1.90
C ASN A 205 -1.37 3.61 2.90
N LYS A 206 -1.00 2.40 2.49
CA LYS A 206 -0.26 1.45 3.30
C LYS A 206 1.10 2.00 3.71
N GLU A 207 1.76 2.67 2.77
CA GLU A 207 2.96 3.46 2.93
C GLU A 207 2.83 4.47 4.08
N ASP A 208 1.65 5.06 4.28
CA ASP A 208 1.43 6.08 5.28
C ASP A 208 1.11 5.47 6.65
N PHE A 209 0.10 4.59 6.75
CA PHE A 209 -0.32 4.08 8.06
C PHE A 209 0.72 3.17 8.70
N LEU A 210 1.61 2.55 7.91
CA LEU A 210 2.76 1.83 8.45
C LEU A 210 3.69 2.75 9.23
N ASN A 211 3.67 4.07 9.01
CA ASN A 211 4.46 5.03 9.79
C ASN A 211 3.84 5.39 11.15
N LEU A 212 2.69 4.84 11.51
CA LEU A 212 2.19 4.90 12.88
C LEU A 212 3.05 4.00 13.78
N GLN A 213 3.33 4.46 15.01
CA GLN A 213 4.07 3.65 15.99
C GLN A 213 3.36 2.32 16.30
N ALA A 214 2.03 2.28 16.20
CA ALA A 214 1.25 1.06 16.34
C ALA A 214 1.64 -0.04 15.33
N ALA A 215 2.23 0.33 14.18
CA ALA A 215 2.72 -0.61 13.17
C ALA A 215 4.14 -1.12 13.46
N GLU A 216 4.87 -0.51 14.39
CA GLU A 216 6.29 -0.82 14.65
C GLU A 216 6.54 -2.32 14.95
N PRO A 217 5.72 -3.01 15.78
CA PRO A 217 5.90 -4.43 16.02
C PRO A 217 5.63 -5.32 14.79
N LEU A 218 4.93 -4.80 13.78
CA LEU A 218 4.59 -5.51 12.55
C LEU A 218 5.67 -5.36 11.47
N ARG A 219 6.69 -4.53 11.72
CA ARG A 219 7.82 -4.34 10.83
C ARG A 219 8.94 -5.29 11.22
N GLU A 220 9.04 -6.41 10.51
CA GLU A 220 10.34 -7.08 10.43
C GLU A 220 11.32 -6.15 9.69
N ARG A 221 12.64 -6.34 9.85
CA ARG A 221 13.64 -5.38 9.33
C ARG A 221 14.24 -5.76 7.97
N ASP A 222 14.03 -7.00 7.52
CA ASP A 222 14.82 -7.63 6.45
C ASP A 222 14.09 -7.96 5.12
N VAL A 223 12.83 -7.56 4.97
CA VAL A 223 11.95 -7.75 3.79
C VAL A 223 11.43 -6.36 3.34
N PRO A 224 10.85 -6.24 2.14
CA PRO A 224 10.31 -4.97 1.66
C PRO A 224 9.18 -4.38 2.53
N SER A 225 9.19 -3.05 2.63
CA SER A 225 8.47 -2.21 3.59
C SER A 225 6.97 -2.06 3.36
N LEU A 226 6.43 -2.37 2.18
CA LEU A 226 5.00 -2.28 1.86
C LEU A 226 4.13 -3.40 2.47
N GLY A 227 4.59 -4.08 3.53
CA GLY A 227 3.76 -4.92 4.40
C GLY A 227 3.86 -6.42 4.13
N TRP A 228 5.01 -6.97 4.51
CA TRP A 228 5.35 -8.33 4.94
C TRP A 228 4.29 -9.42 4.74
N THR A 229 4.69 -10.39 3.93
CA THR A 229 4.09 -11.72 3.82
C THR A 229 5.00 -12.69 4.57
N ASP A 230 4.44 -13.71 5.22
CA ASP A 230 5.21 -14.76 5.89
C ASP A 230 6.37 -15.24 5.00
N ALA A 231 7.58 -15.30 5.58
CA ALA A 231 8.80 -15.74 4.92
C ALA A 231 8.73 -17.21 4.50
#